data_AF-A0A0L7K7B4-F1
#
_entry.id   AF-A0A0L7K7B4-F1
#
_cell.length_a   1.000
_cell.length_b   1.000
_cell.length_c   1.000
_cell.angle_alpha   90.00
_cell.angle_beta   90.00
_cell.angle_gamma   90.00
#
_symmetry.space_group_name_H-M   'P 1'
#
loop_
_entity.id
_entity.type
_entity.pdbx_description
1 polymer ?
#
loop_
_entity_poly.entity_id
_entity_poly.type
_entity_poly.pdbx_seq_one_letter_code
_entity_poly.pdbx_strand_id
1 'polypeptide(L)'
;MKGVIFCLVVLLWRQAWVSSKSHKCDFTKEKYLLSGEKEVSCEIDANPSDDITFICPNKIDSLCFHTVNISKNINQNKSTMSIQDLLYGSVVYGNTLFISPYVRTNTPFYCFCNLDTVTIQKFLKINRFLKDDDELSEADVMKHLKGGNVSEAQADEYLNKALNRFKKMKDLSKFFNDQADNTTKLNLPKSLNIPNDILNYDVYNSSNNRNDIVVKDEVTNKQIISKRGIMSVFVRSNNNVIKGCDFGNNNKNYFSHPISVAGKVNNKVCKIQGKPGELVGFKCAFEENGKVEPPNCFDQVLHKNKVTDLKTLIPGYASYTNKHSSKYPYYLKIPHFVNEQYTIQCKCKSNNSQNEYTFELDIQPGESEVVLNSFKTS
;
A
#
# COMPACT_ATOMS: atom_id res chain seq x y z
N MET A 1 -14.06 -17.93 -29.19
CA MET A 1 -13.94 -16.77 -28.26
C MET A 1 -14.27 -17.10 -26.80
N LYS A 2 -15.34 -17.86 -26.49
CA LYS A 2 -15.69 -18.23 -25.09
C LYS A 2 -14.60 -18.98 -24.31
N GLY A 3 -13.84 -19.86 -24.97
CA GLY A 3 -12.75 -20.62 -24.32
C GLY A 3 -11.54 -19.77 -23.90
N VAL A 4 -11.21 -18.72 -24.68
CA VAL A 4 -10.06 -17.84 -24.39
C VAL A 4 -10.34 -16.93 -23.20
N ILE A 5 -11.59 -16.45 -23.09
CA ILE A 5 -12.07 -15.65 -21.95
C ILE A 5 -12.09 -16.50 -20.67
N PHE A 6 -12.55 -17.76 -20.76
CA PHE A 6 -12.54 -18.66 -19.61
C PHE A 6 -11.12 -18.99 -19.14
N CYS A 7 -10.18 -19.26 -20.05
CA CYS A 7 -8.77 -19.46 -19.72
C CYS A 7 -8.13 -18.20 -19.11
N LEU A 8 -8.43 -17.00 -19.61
CA LEU A 8 -7.95 -15.74 -19.03
C LEU A 8 -8.50 -15.51 -17.62
N VAL A 9 -9.78 -15.79 -17.37
CA VAL A 9 -10.40 -15.67 -16.04
C VAL A 9 -9.81 -16.70 -15.07
N VAL A 10 -9.57 -17.94 -15.51
CA VAL A 10 -8.94 -18.98 -14.68
C VAL A 10 -7.47 -18.66 -14.38
N LEU A 11 -6.72 -18.11 -15.35
CA LEU A 11 -5.34 -17.65 -15.14
C LEU A 11 -5.28 -16.46 -14.18
N LEU A 12 -6.20 -15.49 -14.31
CA LEU A 12 -6.30 -14.35 -13.39
C LEU A 12 -6.70 -14.77 -11.97
N TRP A 13 -7.60 -15.76 -11.83
CA TRP A 13 -7.97 -16.30 -10.51
C TRP A 13 -6.85 -17.12 -9.87
N ARG A 14 -6.08 -17.89 -10.65
CA ARG A 14 -4.95 -18.67 -10.12
C ARG A 14 -3.76 -17.80 -9.73
N GLN A 15 -3.50 -16.69 -10.44
CA GLN A 15 -2.45 -15.75 -10.04
C GLN A 15 -2.80 -14.94 -8.77
N ALA A 16 -4.08 -14.87 -8.37
CA ALA A 16 -4.49 -14.20 -7.13
C ALA A 16 -4.05 -14.94 -5.86
N TRP A 17 -3.71 -16.24 -5.92
CA TRP A 17 -3.35 -17.05 -4.75
C TRP A 17 -1.87 -16.97 -4.34
N VAL A 18 -1.03 -16.29 -5.12
CA VAL A 18 0.44 -16.27 -4.94
C VAL A 18 0.96 -14.85 -4.64
N SER A 19 0.06 -13.86 -4.66
CA SER A 19 0.34 -12.47 -4.32
C SER A 19 0.08 -12.19 -2.84
N SER A 20 0.83 -11.23 -2.27
CA SER A 20 0.53 -10.63 -0.97
C SER A 20 -0.93 -10.20 -0.89
N LYS A 21 -1.57 -10.34 0.28
CA LYS A 21 -2.94 -9.88 0.47
C LYS A 21 -2.92 -8.38 0.77
N SER A 22 -3.69 -7.62 -0.01
CA SER A 22 -3.90 -6.20 0.24
C SER A 22 -5.10 -5.98 1.16
N HIS A 23 -4.86 -5.41 2.33
CA HIS A 23 -5.87 -5.03 3.30
C HIS A 23 -6.15 -3.53 3.20
N LYS A 24 -7.41 -3.14 3.44
CA LYS A 24 -7.81 -1.74 3.35
C LYS A 24 -8.71 -1.34 4.50
N CYS A 25 -8.33 -0.27 5.18
CA CYS A 25 -9.15 0.41 6.17
C CYS A 25 -9.56 1.78 5.65
N ASP A 26 -10.86 1.99 5.41
CA ASP A 26 -11.37 3.18 4.73
C ASP A 26 -12.45 3.89 5.55
N PHE A 27 -12.01 4.81 6.42
CA PHE A 27 -12.90 5.56 7.30
C PHE A 27 -13.74 6.62 6.58
N THR A 28 -13.60 6.77 5.25
CA THR A 28 -14.50 7.60 4.43
C THR A 28 -15.83 6.90 4.12
N LYS A 29 -15.96 5.59 4.40
CA LYS A 29 -17.17 4.83 4.05
C LYS A 29 -18.33 5.10 4.99
N GLU A 30 -19.53 5.13 4.43
CA GLU A 30 -20.80 5.39 5.15
C GLU A 30 -21.01 4.50 6.39
N LYS A 31 -20.56 3.24 6.34
CA LYS A 31 -20.63 2.33 7.50
C LYS A 31 -19.95 2.87 8.76
N TYR A 32 -18.92 3.71 8.60
CA TYR A 32 -18.24 4.40 9.70
C TYR A 32 -18.86 5.77 9.97
N LEU A 33 -19.07 6.56 8.92
CA LEU A 33 -19.57 7.94 9.01
C LEU A 33 -20.97 8.01 9.66
N LEU A 34 -21.88 7.10 9.29
CA LEU A 34 -23.27 7.04 9.75
C LEU A 34 -23.49 6.03 10.90
N SER A 35 -22.43 5.52 11.52
CA SER A 35 -22.56 4.68 12.71
C SER A 35 -23.18 5.47 13.87
N GLY A 36 -23.91 4.77 14.76
CA GLY A 36 -24.39 5.33 16.03
C GLY A 36 -23.36 5.28 17.16
N GLU A 37 -22.20 4.66 16.93
CA GLU A 37 -21.16 4.49 17.93
C GLU A 37 -20.16 5.65 17.93
N LYS A 38 -19.66 6.01 19.12
CA LYS A 38 -18.61 7.03 19.31
C LYS A 38 -17.22 6.52 18.96
N GLU A 39 -17.00 5.21 19.02
CA GLU A 39 -15.80 4.55 18.52
C GLU A 39 -16.20 3.59 17.41
N VAL A 40 -15.48 3.59 16.29
CA VAL A 40 -15.71 2.66 15.19
C VAL A 40 -14.42 1.94 14.86
N SER A 41 -14.46 0.62 14.78
CA SER A 41 -13.26 -0.21 14.60
C SER A 41 -13.13 -0.79 13.21
N CYS A 42 -11.87 -1.05 12.85
CA CYS A 42 -11.46 -1.70 11.63
C CYS A 42 -10.30 -2.63 12.00
N GLU A 43 -10.57 -3.93 11.97
CA GLU A 43 -9.63 -4.94 12.47
C GLU A 43 -8.98 -5.65 11.30
N ILE A 44 -7.65 -5.75 11.33
CA ILE A 44 -6.84 -6.35 10.29
C ILE A 44 -5.95 -7.40 10.93
N ASP A 45 -6.10 -8.63 10.47
CA ASP A 45 -5.22 -9.75 10.77
C ASP A 45 -4.36 -10.02 9.53
N ALA A 46 -3.08 -9.66 9.62
CA ALA A 46 -2.16 -9.62 8.49
C ALA A 46 -0.96 -10.56 8.69
N ASN A 47 -0.42 -11.00 7.55
CA ASN A 47 0.79 -11.81 7.50
C ASN A 47 2.01 -10.98 7.02
N PRO A 48 3.23 -11.47 7.24
CA PRO A 48 4.43 -10.88 6.62
C PRO A 48 4.27 -10.75 5.09
N SER A 49 4.79 -9.66 4.52
CA SER A 49 4.60 -9.27 3.10
C SER A 49 3.19 -8.86 2.67
N ASP A 50 2.18 -8.85 3.55
CA ASP A 50 0.90 -8.20 3.23
C ASP A 50 1.07 -6.68 3.15
N ASP A 51 0.17 -6.01 2.44
CA ASP A 51 0.08 -4.55 2.41
C ASP A 51 -1.20 -4.05 3.08
N ILE A 52 -1.12 -2.90 3.75
CA ILE A 52 -2.24 -2.28 4.45
C ILE A 52 -2.36 -0.83 4.01
N THR A 53 -3.48 -0.47 3.40
CA THR A 53 -3.82 0.93 3.08
C THR A 53 -4.75 1.51 4.14
N PHE A 54 -4.35 2.64 4.72
CA PHE A 54 -5.13 3.39 5.71
C PHE A 54 -5.65 4.71 5.13
N ILE A 55 -6.93 4.73 4.75
CA ILE A 55 -7.61 5.92 4.27
C ILE A 55 -8.39 6.55 5.43
N CYS A 56 -7.86 7.67 5.90
CA CYS A 56 -8.44 8.43 7.00
C CYS A 56 -8.54 9.92 6.60
N PRO A 57 -9.74 10.53 6.63
CA PRO A 57 -9.92 11.96 6.40
C PRO A 57 -9.02 12.88 7.23
N ASN A 58 -8.81 12.52 8.50
CA ASN A 58 -8.12 13.33 9.49
C ASN A 58 -7.39 12.43 10.51
N LYS A 59 -6.09 12.19 10.28
CA LYS A 59 -5.23 11.34 11.12
C LYS A 59 -4.92 12.08 12.43
N ILE A 60 -4.92 11.37 13.56
CA ILE A 60 -4.58 11.93 14.89
C ILE A 60 -3.57 11.09 15.65
N ASP A 61 -2.91 11.72 16.63
CA ASP A 61 -1.84 11.19 17.50
C ASP A 61 -0.55 10.80 16.77
N SER A 62 -0.60 9.82 15.86
CA SER A 62 0.58 9.33 15.13
C SER A 62 0.41 9.54 13.62
N LEU A 63 1.52 9.89 12.94
CA LEU A 63 1.58 9.97 11.48
C LEU A 63 1.64 8.55 10.88
N CYS A 64 0.57 7.78 11.06
CA CYS A 64 0.50 6.44 10.49
C CYS A 64 0.70 6.50 8.96
N PHE A 65 1.62 5.72 8.38
CA PHE A 65 2.33 4.58 8.99
C PHE A 65 3.77 4.84 9.48
N HIS A 66 4.33 6.04 9.33
CA HIS A 66 5.70 6.32 9.79
C HIS A 66 5.87 6.05 11.29
N THR A 67 4.87 6.46 12.06
CA THR A 67 4.76 6.23 13.50
C THR A 67 3.38 5.64 13.81
N VAL A 68 3.34 4.64 14.68
CA VAL A 68 2.11 3.93 15.08
C VAL A 68 1.95 3.95 16.60
N ASN A 69 0.74 3.68 17.09
CA ASN A 69 0.47 3.53 18.52
C ASN A 69 0.62 2.06 18.93
N ILE A 70 1.21 1.81 20.10
CA ILE A 70 1.39 0.45 20.65
C ILE A 70 0.19 0.02 21.52
N SER A 71 -0.60 0.99 21.99
CA SER A 71 -1.80 0.76 22.79
C SER A 71 -3.05 1.29 22.10
N LYS A 72 -4.16 0.57 22.25
CA LYS A 72 -5.49 1.01 21.81
C LYS A 72 -6.03 2.13 22.72
N ASN A 73 -5.69 2.09 24.01
CA ASN A 73 -6.24 2.95 25.04
C ASN A 73 -5.44 4.25 25.16
N ILE A 74 -6.11 5.40 25.03
CA ILE A 74 -5.50 6.74 25.13
C ILE A 74 -5.04 7.06 26.57
N ASN A 75 -5.69 6.47 27.57
CA ASN A 75 -5.48 6.81 28.97
C ASN A 75 -4.28 6.09 29.60
N GLN A 76 -3.74 5.07 28.93
CA GLN A 76 -2.51 4.38 29.34
C GLN A 76 -1.39 4.76 28.38
N ASN A 77 -0.35 5.43 28.89
CA ASN A 77 0.91 5.80 28.23
C ASN A 77 0.81 5.93 26.71
N LYS A 78 0.55 7.17 26.23
CA LYS A 78 0.60 7.59 24.81
C LYS A 78 1.97 7.28 24.19
N SER A 79 2.23 6.01 23.96
CA SER A 79 3.49 5.49 23.45
C SER A 79 3.30 5.22 21.97
N THR A 80 3.89 6.12 21.20
CA THR A 80 4.04 5.96 19.77
C THR A 80 5.44 5.39 19.49
N MET A 81 5.56 4.65 18.40
CA MET A 81 6.83 4.05 17.98
C MET A 81 6.97 4.13 16.47
N SER A 82 8.19 4.35 16.00
CA SER A 82 8.51 4.26 14.58
C SER A 82 8.17 2.85 14.08
N ILE A 83 7.54 2.76 12.91
CA ILE A 83 7.21 1.46 12.31
C ILE A 83 8.47 0.64 12.00
N GLN A 84 9.62 1.29 11.79
CA GLN A 84 10.90 0.59 11.60
C GLN A 84 11.48 0.02 12.89
N ASP A 85 11.11 0.58 14.05
CA ASP A 85 11.52 0.02 15.34
C ASP A 85 10.60 -1.12 15.77
N LEU A 86 9.31 -1.01 15.45
CA LEU A 86 8.32 -2.04 15.75
C LEU A 86 8.36 -3.23 14.77
N LEU A 87 8.35 -2.95 13.47
CA LEU A 87 8.34 -3.94 12.37
C LEU A 87 9.48 -3.65 11.41
N TYR A 88 10.72 -3.85 11.88
CA TYR A 88 11.93 -3.64 11.09
C TYR A 88 11.88 -4.38 9.76
N GLY A 89 12.19 -3.68 8.67
CA GLY A 89 12.07 -4.22 7.32
C GLY A 89 10.74 -3.90 6.61
N SER A 90 9.80 -3.18 7.25
CA SER A 90 8.58 -2.72 6.57
C SER A 90 8.85 -1.53 5.65
N VAL A 91 7.96 -1.20 4.72
CA VAL A 91 8.08 -0.03 3.84
C VAL A 91 6.79 0.79 3.92
N VAL A 92 6.92 2.09 4.15
CA VAL A 92 5.80 3.04 4.05
C VAL A 92 5.91 3.76 2.71
N TYR A 93 4.82 3.85 1.95
CA TYR A 93 4.74 4.67 0.74
C TYR A 93 3.34 5.29 0.66
N GLY A 94 3.27 6.61 0.84
CA GLY A 94 2.01 7.34 0.94
C GLY A 94 1.14 6.82 2.09
N ASN A 95 -0.08 6.39 1.78
CA ASN A 95 -1.02 5.86 2.78
C ASN A 95 -0.97 4.33 2.97
N THR A 96 0.08 3.67 2.46
CA THR A 96 0.19 2.22 2.48
C THR A 96 1.44 1.76 3.24
N LEU A 97 1.28 0.71 4.05
CA LEU A 97 2.35 -0.02 4.71
C LEU A 97 2.50 -1.38 4.04
N PHE A 98 3.66 -1.66 3.44
CA PHE A 98 4.08 -3.02 3.13
C PHE A 98 4.76 -3.60 4.37
N ILE A 99 4.14 -4.63 4.96
CA ILE A 99 4.63 -5.29 6.16
C ILE A 99 5.92 -6.03 5.83
N SER A 100 6.91 -5.93 6.72
CA SER A 100 8.18 -6.64 6.59
C SER A 100 7.97 -8.11 6.17
N PRO A 101 8.74 -8.64 5.20
CA PRO A 101 8.69 -10.05 4.85
C PRO A 101 9.13 -10.97 5.98
N TYR A 102 9.81 -10.42 7.00
CA TYR A 102 10.20 -11.13 8.20
C TYR A 102 9.72 -10.38 9.45
N VAL A 103 8.85 -11.02 10.22
CA VAL A 103 8.33 -10.51 11.48
C VAL A 103 8.68 -11.49 12.58
N ARG A 104 9.51 -11.07 13.53
CA ARG A 104 10.07 -11.96 14.57
C ARG A 104 9.03 -12.41 15.61
N THR A 105 8.09 -11.53 15.95
CA THR A 105 7.10 -11.74 17.01
C THR A 105 5.74 -11.25 16.56
N ASN A 106 4.68 -11.93 16.98
CA ASN A 106 3.33 -11.45 16.78
C ASN A 106 3.20 -10.03 17.36
N THR A 107 2.79 -9.07 16.54
CA THR A 107 2.89 -7.65 16.89
C THR A 107 1.58 -6.94 16.60
N PRO A 108 0.88 -6.43 17.64
CA PRO A 108 -0.25 -5.55 17.46
C PRO A 108 0.20 -4.08 17.35
N PHE A 109 -0.52 -3.29 16.57
CA PHE A 109 -0.41 -1.82 16.59
C PHE A 109 -1.71 -1.14 16.16
N TYR A 110 -1.80 0.17 16.41
CA TYR A 110 -3.03 0.93 16.21
C TYR A 110 -2.79 2.26 15.50
N CYS A 111 -3.77 2.64 14.68
CA CYS A 111 -3.86 3.96 14.06
C CYS A 111 -5.23 4.57 14.33
N PHE A 112 -5.26 5.87 14.57
CA PHE A 112 -6.47 6.58 14.94
C PHE A 112 -6.88 7.61 13.89
N CYS A 113 -8.19 7.71 13.69
CA CYS A 113 -8.82 8.64 12.76
C CYS A 113 -9.83 9.49 13.50
N ASN A 114 -9.69 10.82 13.44
CA ASN A 114 -10.69 11.72 13.99
C ASN A 114 -11.79 11.94 12.95
N LEU A 115 -13.02 11.56 13.30
CA LEU A 115 -14.19 11.76 12.47
C LEU A 115 -15.08 12.80 13.18
N ASP A 116 -14.62 14.04 13.21
CA ASP A 116 -15.44 15.15 13.69
C ASP A 116 -16.64 15.39 12.76
N THR A 117 -17.65 16.11 13.26
CA THR A 117 -18.92 16.31 12.54
C THR A 117 -18.72 17.02 11.20
N VAL A 118 -17.78 17.96 11.11
CA VAL A 118 -17.44 18.70 9.88
C VAL A 118 -16.84 17.76 8.84
N THR A 119 -15.86 16.95 9.28
CA THR A 119 -15.22 15.92 8.46
C THR A 119 -16.24 14.92 7.93
N ILE A 120 -17.16 14.45 8.79
CA ILE A 120 -18.21 13.50 8.39
C ILE A 120 -19.12 14.12 7.31
N GLN A 121 -19.64 15.32 7.54
CA GLN A 121 -20.52 15.98 6.57
C GLN A 121 -19.83 16.18 5.21
N LYS A 122 -18.59 16.66 5.22
CA LYS A 122 -17.79 16.86 4.01
C LYS A 122 -17.66 15.57 3.22
N PHE A 123 -17.27 14.46 3.86
CA PHE A 123 -17.07 13.19 3.18
C PHE A 123 -18.38 12.50 2.76
N LEU A 124 -19.49 12.74 3.47
CA LEU A 124 -20.82 12.33 2.98
C LEU A 124 -21.19 13.04 1.68
N LYS A 125 -20.97 14.35 1.58
CA LYS A 125 -21.20 15.11 0.34
C LYS A 125 -20.30 14.64 -0.80
N ILE A 126 -19.00 14.42 -0.53
CA ILE A 126 -18.06 13.86 -1.52
C ILE A 126 -18.51 12.49 -2.01
N ASN A 127 -18.89 11.59 -1.10
CA ASN A 127 -19.31 10.24 -1.48
C ASN A 127 -20.56 10.23 -2.35
N ARG A 128 -21.49 11.17 -2.14
CA ARG A 128 -22.70 11.33 -2.97
C ARG A 128 -22.32 11.78 -4.37
N PHE A 129 -21.56 12.87 -4.48
CA PHE A 129 -21.05 13.36 -5.75
C PHE A 129 -20.37 12.25 -6.58
N LEU A 130 -19.56 11.42 -5.92
CA LEU A 130 -18.88 10.30 -6.59
C LEU A 130 -19.81 9.13 -6.96
N LYS A 131 -20.92 8.92 -6.24
CA LYS A 131 -21.90 7.87 -6.55
C LYS A 131 -22.81 8.28 -7.71
N ASP A 132 -23.18 9.56 -7.78
CA ASP A 132 -24.09 10.09 -8.81
C ASP A 132 -23.42 10.08 -10.20
N ASP A 133 -22.08 10.22 -10.27
CA ASP A 133 -21.29 10.01 -11.50
C ASP A 133 -21.21 8.54 -11.96
N ASP A 134 -21.57 7.60 -11.08
CA ASP A 134 -21.35 6.16 -11.23
C ASP A 134 -22.66 5.36 -11.33
N GLU A 135 -23.78 5.96 -11.78
CA GLU A 135 -25.11 5.30 -11.87
C GLU A 135 -25.17 4.10 -12.83
N LEU A 136 -24.71 2.94 -12.36
CA LEU A 136 -25.14 1.60 -12.73
C LEU A 136 -24.61 0.67 -11.65
N SER A 137 -25.49 0.19 -10.79
CA SER A 137 -25.07 -0.74 -9.73
C SER A 137 -24.68 -2.09 -10.35
N GLU A 138 -23.78 -2.81 -9.70
CA GLU A 138 -23.39 -4.17 -10.12
C GLU A 138 -24.61 -5.11 -10.22
N ALA A 139 -25.65 -4.85 -9.41
CA ALA A 139 -26.92 -5.56 -9.46
C ALA A 139 -27.72 -5.24 -10.73
N ASP A 140 -27.71 -3.99 -11.21
CA ASP A 140 -28.39 -3.60 -12.45
C ASP A 140 -27.71 -4.24 -13.67
N VAL A 141 -26.37 -4.20 -13.72
CA VAL A 141 -25.59 -4.85 -14.78
C VAL A 141 -25.83 -6.36 -14.80
N MET A 142 -25.82 -7.01 -13.62
CA MET A 142 -26.06 -8.46 -13.52
C MET A 142 -27.52 -8.85 -13.83
N LYS A 143 -28.49 -7.99 -13.53
CA LYS A 143 -29.91 -8.18 -13.89
C LYS A 143 -30.10 -8.10 -15.41
N HIS A 144 -29.42 -7.18 -16.08
CA HIS A 144 -29.44 -7.07 -17.54
C HIS A 144 -28.73 -8.25 -18.22
N LEU A 145 -27.56 -8.66 -17.74
CA LEU A 145 -26.81 -9.80 -18.30
C LEU A 145 -27.54 -11.15 -18.12
N LYS A 146 -28.26 -11.35 -17.01
CA LYS A 146 -29.08 -12.57 -16.79
C LYS A 146 -30.37 -12.59 -17.62
N GLY A 147 -30.85 -11.44 -18.09
CA GLY A 147 -32.09 -11.30 -18.86
C GLY A 147 -31.97 -11.67 -20.34
N GLY A 148 -30.78 -11.99 -20.85
CA GLY A 148 -30.56 -12.54 -22.19
C GLY A 148 -30.70 -11.59 -23.38
N ASN A 149 -31.28 -10.39 -23.21
CA ASN A 149 -31.41 -9.37 -24.26
C ASN A 149 -30.60 -8.12 -23.92
N VAL A 150 -29.28 -8.18 -24.07
CA VAL A 150 -28.40 -6.99 -24.03
C VAL A 150 -27.84 -6.79 -25.43
N SER A 151 -28.07 -5.63 -26.03
CA SER A 151 -27.49 -5.33 -27.35
C SER A 151 -25.96 -5.19 -27.22
N GLU A 152 -25.24 -5.43 -28.31
CA GLU A 152 -23.78 -5.31 -28.35
C GLU A 152 -23.31 -3.90 -27.92
N ALA A 153 -24.04 -2.86 -28.34
CA ALA A 153 -23.81 -1.48 -27.92
C ALA A 153 -23.98 -1.26 -26.41
N GLN A 154 -24.96 -1.91 -25.77
CA GLN A 154 -25.15 -1.82 -24.32
C GLN A 154 -24.05 -2.58 -23.55
N ALA A 155 -23.60 -3.73 -24.07
CA ALA A 155 -22.50 -4.48 -23.49
C ALA A 155 -21.18 -3.68 -23.54
N ASP A 156 -20.91 -3.02 -24.67
CA ASP A 156 -19.75 -2.13 -24.84
C ASP A 156 -19.82 -0.91 -23.92
N GLU A 157 -21.01 -0.33 -23.73
CA GLU A 157 -21.22 0.75 -22.77
C GLU A 157 -20.90 0.31 -21.33
N TYR A 158 -21.38 -0.87 -20.91
CA TYR A 158 -21.07 -1.42 -19.59
C TYR A 158 -19.58 -1.71 -19.41
N LEU A 159 -18.93 -2.27 -20.43
CA LEU A 159 -17.50 -2.56 -20.40
C LEU A 159 -16.67 -1.28 -20.30
N ASN A 160 -17.02 -0.25 -21.09
CA ASN A 160 -16.35 1.04 -21.07
C ASN A 160 -16.53 1.75 -19.71
N LYS A 161 -17.74 1.69 -19.13
CA LYS A 161 -18.00 2.20 -17.77
C LYS A 161 -17.18 1.46 -16.72
N ALA A 162 -17.13 0.12 -16.77
CA ALA A 162 -16.32 -0.69 -15.86
C ALA A 162 -14.81 -0.40 -15.99
N LEU A 163 -14.30 -0.27 -17.22
CA LEU A 163 -12.92 0.12 -17.51
C LEU A 163 -12.61 1.52 -16.98
N ASN A 164 -13.52 2.48 -17.14
CA ASN A 164 -13.35 3.83 -16.61
C ASN A 164 -13.34 3.85 -15.08
N ARG A 165 -14.22 3.08 -14.43
CA ARG A 165 -14.18 2.89 -12.96
C ARG A 165 -12.85 2.28 -12.51
N PHE A 166 -12.37 1.25 -13.20
CA PHE A 166 -11.09 0.62 -12.89
C PHE A 166 -9.93 1.61 -13.04
N LYS A 167 -9.91 2.41 -14.12
CA LYS A 167 -8.93 3.49 -14.31
C LYS A 167 -9.01 4.51 -13.17
N LYS A 168 -10.20 5.01 -12.83
CA LYS A 168 -10.42 5.96 -11.72
C LYS A 168 -9.91 5.39 -10.39
N MET A 169 -10.21 4.14 -10.07
CA MET A 169 -9.71 3.46 -8.86
C MET A 169 -8.19 3.31 -8.87
N LYS A 170 -7.59 2.94 -10.00
CA LYS A 170 -6.14 2.84 -10.17
C LYS A 170 -5.46 4.19 -9.99
N ASP A 171 -6.01 5.25 -10.56
CA ASP A 171 -5.47 6.61 -10.45
C ASP A 171 -5.58 7.14 -9.01
N LEU A 172 -6.69 6.89 -8.33
CA LEU A 172 -6.87 7.17 -6.89
C LEU A 172 -5.83 6.42 -6.04
N SER A 173 -5.65 5.13 -6.27
CA SER A 173 -4.66 4.33 -5.55
C SER A 173 -3.24 4.86 -5.77
N LYS A 174 -2.88 5.17 -7.01
CA LYS A 174 -1.59 5.77 -7.35
C LYS A 174 -1.41 7.12 -6.65
N PHE A 175 -2.42 7.99 -6.69
CA PHE A 175 -2.39 9.29 -6.04
C PHE A 175 -2.13 9.18 -4.53
N PHE A 176 -2.78 8.23 -3.84
CA PHE A 176 -2.56 8.03 -2.40
C PHE A 176 -1.19 7.43 -2.07
N ASN A 177 -0.62 6.63 -2.97
CA ASN A 177 0.71 6.04 -2.80
C ASN A 177 1.85 7.03 -3.12
N ASP A 178 1.61 7.99 -4.02
CA ASP A 178 2.54 9.07 -4.36
C ASP A 178 2.34 10.32 -3.48
N GLN A 179 1.45 10.27 -2.49
CA GLN A 179 1.16 11.39 -1.61
C GLN A 179 2.31 11.61 -0.62
N ALA A 180 2.64 12.88 -0.34
CA ALA A 180 3.69 13.21 0.61
C ALA A 180 3.37 12.66 2.01
N ASP A 181 4.35 11.96 2.56
CA ASP A 181 4.32 11.15 3.78
C ASP A 181 3.85 11.86 5.08
N ASN A 182 3.81 13.21 5.10
CA ASN A 182 3.63 14.01 6.33
C ASN A 182 2.28 14.76 6.45
N THR A 183 1.25 14.42 5.68
CA THR A 183 -0.05 15.13 5.78
C THR A 183 -1.01 14.46 6.77
N THR A 184 -1.52 15.23 7.74
CA THR A 184 -2.56 14.78 8.68
C THR A 184 -3.95 14.73 8.07
N LYS A 185 -4.23 15.63 7.11
CA LYS A 185 -5.49 15.66 6.35
C LYS A 185 -5.34 14.87 5.05
N LEU A 186 -6.39 14.15 4.68
CA LEU A 186 -6.47 13.47 3.39
C LEU A 186 -6.65 14.49 2.27
N ASN A 187 -5.66 14.62 1.38
CA ASN A 187 -5.87 15.34 0.14
C ASN A 187 -6.61 14.44 -0.87
N LEU A 188 -7.45 15.06 -1.69
CA LEU A 188 -8.17 14.39 -2.77
C LEU A 188 -7.56 14.76 -4.12
N PRO A 189 -7.52 13.84 -5.09
CA PRO A 189 -6.98 14.15 -6.41
C PRO A 189 -7.87 15.17 -7.13
N LYS A 190 -7.24 16.18 -7.75
CA LYS A 190 -7.94 17.19 -8.57
C LYS A 190 -8.73 16.57 -9.73
N SER A 191 -8.31 15.40 -10.22
CA SER A 191 -9.00 14.65 -11.28
C SER A 191 -10.40 14.17 -10.92
N LEU A 192 -10.77 14.20 -9.63
CA LEU A 192 -12.15 13.90 -9.22
C LEU A 192 -13.12 15.05 -9.55
N ASN A 193 -12.64 16.22 -9.96
CA ASN A 193 -13.45 17.39 -10.31
C ASN A 193 -14.50 17.75 -9.25
N ILE A 194 -14.18 17.50 -7.97
CA ILE A 194 -15.10 17.77 -6.85
C ILE A 194 -15.28 19.30 -6.77
N PRO A 195 -16.54 19.80 -6.77
CA PRO A 195 -16.82 21.22 -6.64
C PRO A 195 -16.15 21.87 -5.43
N ASN A 196 -15.64 23.09 -5.61
CA ASN A 196 -14.87 23.80 -4.58
C ASN A 196 -15.72 24.12 -3.34
N ASP A 197 -17.03 24.27 -3.46
CA ASP A 197 -17.98 24.44 -2.36
C ASP A 197 -18.10 23.18 -1.49
N ILE A 198 -17.93 21.98 -2.06
CA ILE A 198 -17.85 20.73 -1.31
C ILE A 198 -16.47 20.57 -0.65
N LEU A 199 -15.39 20.99 -1.34
CA LEU A 199 -14.03 20.90 -0.80
C LEU A 199 -13.76 21.92 0.31
N ASN A 200 -14.28 23.13 0.17
CA ASN A 200 -14.18 24.23 1.13
C ASN A 200 -15.40 24.27 2.05
N TYR A 201 -15.96 23.09 2.36
CA TYR A 201 -17.00 22.95 3.36
C TYR A 201 -16.42 23.23 4.76
N ASP A 202 -16.13 24.51 5.00
CA ASP A 202 -15.85 25.10 6.29
C ASP A 202 -17.17 25.70 6.76
N VAL A 203 -17.63 25.33 7.95
CA VAL A 203 -18.95 25.74 8.43
C VAL A 203 -18.95 27.27 8.63
N TYR A 204 -19.70 27.96 7.76
CA TYR A 204 -20.23 29.28 8.07
C TYR A 204 -21.41 29.12 9.05
N ASN A 205 -21.28 29.75 10.22
CA ASN A 205 -22.27 30.07 11.24
C ASN A 205 -23.06 28.94 11.95
N SER A 206 -22.81 28.83 13.26
CA SER A 206 -23.78 29.40 14.22
C SER A 206 -23.05 30.05 15.38
N SER A 207 -23.15 31.38 15.41
CA SER A 207 -23.07 32.21 16.59
C SER A 207 -23.80 31.59 17.79
N ASN A 208 -23.17 31.68 18.96
CA ASN A 208 -23.77 31.80 20.30
C ASN A 208 -25.10 31.05 20.51
N ASN A 209 -25.04 29.76 20.81
CA ASN A 209 -25.88 29.17 21.87
C ASN A 209 -25.38 27.76 22.21
N ARG A 210 -25.10 27.52 23.49
CA ARG A 210 -24.69 26.23 24.08
C ARG A 210 -25.87 25.25 24.16
N ASN A 211 -26.51 24.96 23.03
CA ASN A 211 -27.41 23.82 22.90
C ASN A 211 -26.78 22.87 21.88
N ASP A 212 -26.59 21.61 22.26
CA ASP A 212 -26.05 20.55 21.41
C ASP A 212 -26.76 20.54 20.05
N ILE A 213 -26.14 21.12 19.02
CA ILE A 213 -26.68 21.12 17.66
C ILE A 213 -26.67 19.66 17.19
N VAL A 214 -27.85 19.05 17.19
CA VAL A 214 -28.07 17.72 16.61
C VAL A 214 -27.96 17.85 15.09
N VAL A 215 -26.75 17.68 14.58
CA VAL A 215 -26.50 17.62 13.14
C VAL A 215 -27.10 16.31 12.61
N LYS A 216 -27.97 16.39 11.60
CA LYS A 216 -28.50 15.22 10.90
C LYS A 216 -27.99 15.18 9.48
N ASP A 217 -27.87 13.98 8.96
CA ASP A 217 -27.63 13.76 7.55
C ASP A 217 -28.89 14.08 6.74
N GLU A 218 -28.76 14.93 5.72
CA GLU A 218 -29.87 15.44 4.91
C GLU A 218 -30.65 14.35 4.16
N VAL A 219 -30.00 13.22 3.83
CA VAL A 219 -30.60 12.13 3.03
C VAL A 219 -31.15 11.03 3.91
N THR A 220 -30.37 10.55 4.89
CA THR A 220 -30.76 9.42 5.74
C THR A 220 -31.48 9.84 7.01
N ASN A 221 -31.54 11.14 7.33
CA ASN A 221 -32.03 11.70 8.59
C ASN A 221 -31.34 11.15 9.85
N LYS A 222 -30.23 10.42 9.69
CA LYS A 222 -29.45 9.88 10.81
C LYS A 222 -28.68 10.99 11.50
N GLN A 223 -28.60 10.92 12.82
CA GLN A 223 -27.80 11.85 13.61
C GLN A 223 -26.31 11.64 13.31
N ILE A 224 -25.62 12.73 13.02
CA ILE A 224 -24.17 12.78 12.84
C ILE A 224 -23.56 13.13 14.20
N ILE A 225 -22.92 12.12 14.78
CA ILE A 225 -22.10 12.27 15.99
C ILE A 225 -20.62 12.21 15.62
N SER A 226 -19.79 12.98 16.33
CA SER A 226 -18.33 12.88 16.25
C SER A 226 -17.88 11.49 16.71
N LYS A 227 -16.88 10.93 16.02
CA LYS A 227 -16.39 9.57 16.26
C LYS A 227 -14.87 9.50 16.25
N ARG A 228 -14.38 8.46 16.91
CA ARG A 228 -13.00 8.03 16.81
C ARG A 228 -12.93 6.72 16.02
N GLY A 229 -12.30 6.77 14.85
CA GLY A 229 -11.96 5.59 14.06
C GLY A 229 -10.70 4.93 14.60
N ILE A 230 -10.74 3.61 14.80
CA ILE A 230 -9.61 2.82 15.30
C ILE A 230 -9.30 1.72 14.30
N MET A 231 -8.13 1.80 13.67
CA MET A 231 -7.58 0.67 12.92
C MET A 231 -6.70 -0.15 13.86
N SER A 232 -7.12 -1.38 14.15
CA SER A 232 -6.39 -2.35 14.97
C SER A 232 -5.74 -3.37 14.05
N VAL A 233 -4.41 -3.42 14.03
CA VAL A 233 -3.66 -4.36 13.20
C VAL A 233 -2.99 -5.38 14.09
N PHE A 234 -3.13 -6.65 13.75
CA PHE A 234 -2.37 -7.76 14.32
C PHE A 234 -1.53 -8.39 13.21
N VAL A 235 -0.21 -8.36 13.37
CA VAL A 235 0.74 -8.94 12.39
C VAL A 235 1.29 -10.25 12.94
N ARG A 236 1.10 -11.34 12.19
CA ARG A 236 1.68 -12.65 12.53
C ARG A 236 3.19 -12.69 12.30
N SER A 237 3.89 -13.48 13.12
CA SER A 237 5.31 -13.76 12.94
C SER A 237 5.57 -14.87 11.91
N ASN A 238 6.80 -14.92 11.41
CA ASN A 238 7.34 -16.04 10.65
C ASN A 238 8.83 -16.26 10.98
N ASN A 239 9.45 -17.24 10.35
CA ASN A 239 10.83 -17.66 10.63
C ASN A 239 11.80 -17.40 9.47
N ASN A 240 11.29 -16.94 8.33
CA ASN A 240 12.08 -16.75 7.12
C ASN A 240 12.69 -15.35 7.11
N VAL A 241 14.01 -15.26 7.24
CA VAL A 241 14.73 -13.99 7.08
C VAL A 241 14.57 -13.46 5.66
N ILE A 242 14.69 -12.14 5.53
CA ILE A 242 14.60 -11.45 4.24
C ILE A 242 15.82 -11.81 3.40
N LYS A 243 15.59 -12.33 2.19
CA LYS A 243 16.66 -12.57 1.21
C LYS A 243 17.15 -11.22 0.69
N GLY A 244 18.39 -10.85 1.02
CA GLY A 244 18.84 -9.49 0.83
C GLY A 244 19.95 -9.03 1.75
N CYS A 245 20.25 -7.73 1.68
CA CYS A 245 21.35 -7.08 2.36
C CYS A 245 20.87 -6.00 3.35
N ASP A 246 21.47 -5.95 4.54
CA ASP A 246 21.29 -4.83 5.48
C ASP A 246 22.61 -4.10 5.66
N PHE A 247 22.67 -2.85 5.17
CA PHE A 247 23.83 -1.98 5.27
C PHE A 247 23.82 -1.11 6.52
N GLY A 248 22.80 -1.22 7.37
CA GLY A 248 22.79 -0.59 8.68
C GLY A 248 23.76 -1.27 9.63
N ASN A 249 24.54 -0.48 10.37
CA ASN A 249 25.41 -1.01 11.42
C ASN A 249 24.59 -1.36 12.66
N ASN A 250 23.95 -2.54 12.65
CA ASN A 250 23.14 -3.04 13.73
C ASN A 250 23.19 -4.57 13.81
N ASN A 251 22.71 -5.11 14.94
CA ASN A 251 22.68 -6.55 15.19
C ASN A 251 21.30 -7.17 14.89
N LYS A 252 20.44 -6.46 14.15
CA LYS A 252 19.12 -6.93 13.74
C LYS A 252 19.30 -7.84 12.51
N ASN A 253 19.53 -9.13 12.74
CA ASN A 253 19.67 -10.15 11.69
C ASN A 253 18.33 -10.45 10.99
N TYR A 254 17.71 -9.45 10.36
CA TYR A 254 16.46 -9.56 9.62
C TYR A 254 16.69 -9.91 8.14
N PHE A 255 17.84 -9.49 7.61
CA PHE A 255 18.28 -9.81 6.26
C PHE A 255 19.32 -10.94 6.29
N SER A 256 19.41 -11.69 5.19
CA SER A 256 20.36 -12.80 5.01
C SER A 256 21.84 -12.38 4.96
N HIS A 257 22.12 -11.13 4.60
CA HIS A 257 23.46 -10.57 4.43
C HIS A 257 23.59 -9.21 5.15
N PRO A 258 23.59 -9.18 6.48
CA PRO A 258 23.88 -7.96 7.22
C PRO A 258 25.39 -7.65 7.19
N ILE A 259 25.78 -6.38 7.19
CA ILE A 259 27.20 -5.98 7.20
C ILE A 259 27.94 -6.38 8.49
N SER A 260 27.21 -6.62 9.58
CA SER A 260 27.78 -7.05 10.87
C SER A 260 28.29 -8.49 10.86
N VAL A 261 27.94 -9.28 9.84
CA VAL A 261 28.41 -10.67 9.69
C VAL A 261 29.53 -10.73 8.66
N ALA A 262 30.72 -11.13 9.12
CA ALA A 262 31.92 -11.21 8.29
C ALA A 262 31.71 -12.09 7.04
N GLY A 263 32.23 -11.64 5.89
CA GLY A 263 32.16 -12.35 4.61
C GLY A 263 30.85 -12.19 3.84
N LYS A 264 29.80 -11.60 4.43
CA LYS A 264 28.50 -11.36 3.76
C LYS A 264 28.50 -10.15 2.83
N VAL A 265 29.30 -9.14 3.15
CA VAL A 265 29.51 -7.94 2.32
C VAL A 265 31.01 -7.74 2.18
N ASN A 266 31.52 -7.81 0.94
CA ASN A 266 32.94 -7.72 0.66
C ASN A 266 33.20 -6.53 -0.27
N ASN A 267 34.22 -5.73 0.03
CA ASN A 267 34.55 -4.52 -0.75
C ASN A 267 33.35 -3.57 -0.94
N LYS A 268 32.48 -3.46 0.08
CA LYS A 268 31.22 -2.70 0.05
C LYS A 268 30.21 -3.15 -1.04
N VAL A 269 30.39 -4.35 -1.59
CA VAL A 269 29.45 -4.99 -2.51
C VAL A 269 28.80 -6.18 -1.82
N CYS A 270 27.48 -6.18 -1.75
CA CYS A 270 26.69 -7.31 -1.31
C CYS A 270 26.08 -7.99 -2.54
N LYS A 271 26.44 -9.25 -2.76
CA LYS A 271 25.98 -10.04 -3.91
C LYS A 271 24.85 -10.97 -3.48
N ILE A 272 23.70 -10.84 -4.13
CA ILE A 272 22.53 -11.69 -3.91
C ILE A 272 22.18 -12.38 -5.23
N GLN A 273 21.81 -13.64 -5.14
CA GLN A 273 21.21 -14.37 -6.26
C GLN A 273 19.69 -14.44 -6.08
N GLY A 274 18.92 -14.09 -7.10
CA GLY A 274 17.45 -14.16 -7.09
C GLY A 274 16.91 -15.10 -8.16
N LYS A 275 15.87 -15.85 -7.83
CA LYS A 275 15.17 -16.77 -8.75
C LYS A 275 13.77 -16.24 -9.12
N PRO A 276 13.19 -16.70 -10.25
CA PRO A 276 11.83 -16.34 -10.64
C PRO A 276 10.82 -16.55 -9.50
N GLY A 277 10.00 -15.53 -9.22
CA GLY A 277 9.01 -15.52 -8.15
C GLY A 277 9.53 -15.21 -6.74
N GLU A 278 10.85 -15.07 -6.51
CA GLU A 278 11.37 -14.71 -5.20
C GLU A 278 11.23 -13.21 -4.88
N LEU A 279 11.14 -12.89 -3.58
CA LEU A 279 11.25 -11.53 -3.07
C LEU A 279 12.68 -11.31 -2.57
N VAL A 280 13.34 -10.27 -3.07
CA VAL A 280 14.66 -9.84 -2.62
C VAL A 280 14.66 -8.37 -2.27
N GLY A 281 15.64 -7.91 -1.51
CA GLY A 281 15.77 -6.48 -1.26
C GLY A 281 17.02 -6.08 -0.52
N PHE A 282 17.11 -4.79 -0.22
CA PHE A 282 18.17 -4.24 0.61
C PHE A 282 17.67 -3.07 1.43
N LYS A 283 18.39 -2.79 2.52
CA LYS A 283 18.16 -1.61 3.33
C LYS A 283 19.46 -0.84 3.50
N CYS A 284 19.43 0.45 3.17
CA CYS A 284 20.57 1.34 3.42
C CYS A 284 20.75 1.59 4.92
N ALA A 285 21.94 2.06 5.29
CA ALA A 285 22.15 2.64 6.62
C ALA A 285 21.13 3.76 6.85
N PHE A 286 20.59 3.84 8.07
CA PHE A 286 19.55 4.81 8.39
C PHE A 286 20.16 6.21 8.50
N GLU A 287 19.78 7.10 7.58
CA GLU A 287 20.20 8.51 7.56
C GLU A 287 19.05 9.39 7.07
N GLU A 288 18.99 10.64 7.56
CA GLU A 288 17.97 11.62 7.16
C GLU A 288 18.05 11.96 5.65
N ASN A 289 19.25 12.09 5.11
CA ASN A 289 19.50 12.55 3.73
C ASN A 289 20.13 11.47 2.83
N GLY A 290 20.00 10.20 3.21
CA GLY A 290 20.45 9.09 2.39
C GLY A 290 19.69 9.02 1.06
N LYS A 291 20.39 8.62 0.01
CA LYS A 291 19.82 8.46 -1.34
C LYS A 291 20.15 7.08 -1.89
N VAL A 292 19.39 6.67 -2.90
CA VAL A 292 19.70 5.48 -3.70
C VAL A 292 20.03 5.90 -5.12
N GLU A 293 20.99 5.20 -5.73
CA GLU A 293 21.37 5.35 -7.14
C GLU A 293 21.03 4.05 -7.89
N PRO A 294 20.23 4.13 -8.98
CA PRO A 294 19.53 5.32 -9.45
C PRO A 294 18.40 5.75 -8.49
N PRO A 295 17.93 7.02 -8.56
CA PRO A 295 16.93 7.56 -7.62
C PRO A 295 15.63 6.75 -7.55
N ASN A 296 15.23 6.14 -8.67
CA ASN A 296 14.02 5.34 -8.79
C ASN A 296 14.32 3.84 -8.77
N CYS A 297 15.34 3.37 -8.04
CA CYS A 297 15.51 1.94 -7.80
C CYS A 297 14.24 1.38 -7.13
N PHE A 298 13.58 0.32 -7.62
CA PHE A 298 13.99 -0.62 -8.67
C PHE A 298 13.41 -0.34 -10.07
N ASP A 299 12.55 0.65 -10.27
CA ASP A 299 12.02 0.99 -11.60
C ASP A 299 13.14 1.28 -12.61
N GLN A 300 14.21 1.90 -12.13
CA GLN A 300 15.46 2.02 -12.85
C GLN A 300 16.57 1.32 -12.08
N VAL A 301 17.51 0.71 -12.79
CA VAL A 301 18.65 -0.01 -12.20
C VAL A 301 19.92 0.25 -13.01
N LEU A 302 21.08 0.01 -12.42
CA LEU A 302 22.32 -0.05 -13.18
C LEU A 302 22.47 -1.45 -13.78
N HIS A 303 22.47 -1.54 -15.11
CA HIS A 303 22.75 -2.76 -15.86
C HIS A 303 23.85 -2.47 -16.88
N LYS A 304 24.92 -3.29 -16.89
CA LYS A 304 26.11 -3.04 -17.73
C LYS A 304 26.65 -1.60 -17.60
N ASN A 305 26.69 -1.09 -16.36
CA ASN A 305 27.11 0.28 -16.00
C ASN A 305 26.25 1.42 -16.58
N LYS A 306 25.03 1.13 -17.06
CA LYS A 306 24.08 2.14 -17.56
C LYS A 306 22.77 2.08 -16.79
N VAL A 307 22.18 3.25 -16.55
CA VAL A 307 20.81 3.34 -16.02
C VAL A 307 19.85 2.76 -17.06
N THR A 308 19.11 1.74 -16.66
CA THR A 308 18.23 0.94 -17.52
C THR A 308 16.88 0.80 -16.82
N ASP A 309 15.78 0.88 -17.58
CA ASP A 309 14.44 0.59 -17.08
C ASP A 309 14.33 -0.91 -16.79
N LEU A 310 14.01 -1.29 -15.56
CA LEU A 310 13.95 -2.70 -15.18
C LEU A 310 12.86 -3.46 -15.94
N LYS A 311 11.81 -2.75 -16.39
CA LYS A 311 10.71 -3.34 -17.18
C LYS A 311 11.18 -3.90 -18.52
N THR A 312 12.28 -3.38 -19.09
CA THR A 312 12.84 -3.90 -20.33
C THR A 312 13.65 -5.18 -20.14
N LEU A 313 14.06 -5.48 -18.89
CA LEU A 313 14.83 -6.67 -18.55
C LEU A 313 13.91 -7.79 -18.03
N ILE A 314 13.09 -7.49 -17.01
CA ILE A 314 12.21 -8.48 -16.36
C ILE A 314 10.78 -7.96 -16.24
N PRO A 315 10.02 -7.89 -17.35
CA PRO A 315 8.66 -7.37 -17.32
C PRO A 315 7.76 -8.16 -16.36
N GLY A 316 6.84 -7.47 -15.69
CA GLY A 316 5.94 -8.07 -14.70
C GLY A 316 6.51 -8.17 -13.28
N TYR A 317 7.70 -7.59 -13.02
CA TYR A 317 8.19 -7.38 -11.66
C TYR A 317 7.26 -6.47 -10.85
N ALA A 318 7.35 -6.57 -9.52
CA ALA A 318 6.76 -5.59 -8.61
C ALA A 318 7.84 -5.08 -7.64
N SER A 319 7.76 -3.80 -7.26
CA SER A 319 8.70 -3.20 -6.31
C SER A 319 7.97 -2.46 -5.19
N TYR A 320 8.52 -2.54 -3.98
CA TYR A 320 8.00 -1.87 -2.79
C TYR A 320 9.09 -0.97 -2.22
N THR A 321 8.95 0.33 -2.43
CA THR A 321 10.00 1.32 -2.17
C THR A 321 9.38 2.64 -1.71
N ASN A 322 10.01 3.34 -0.78
CA ASN A 322 9.67 4.73 -0.49
C ASN A 322 10.47 5.64 -1.46
N LYS A 323 9.76 6.44 -2.27
CA LYS A 323 10.40 7.32 -3.27
C LYS A 323 11.03 8.59 -2.67
N HIS A 324 10.67 8.92 -1.43
CA HIS A 324 11.06 10.16 -0.77
C HIS A 324 12.21 9.97 0.23
N SER A 325 12.54 8.72 0.58
CA SER A 325 13.51 8.44 1.62
C SER A 325 14.15 7.07 1.49
N SER A 326 15.47 6.99 1.67
CA SER A 326 16.19 5.73 1.81
C SER A 326 16.14 5.14 3.23
N LYS A 327 15.32 5.72 4.13
CA LYS A 327 15.10 5.21 5.50
C LYS A 327 14.45 3.82 5.50
N TYR A 328 13.66 3.53 4.46
CA TYR A 328 12.97 2.26 4.28
C TYR A 328 13.78 1.30 3.39
N PRO A 329 13.58 -0.02 3.53
CA PRO A 329 14.07 -0.99 2.57
C PRO A 329 13.51 -0.76 1.16
N TYR A 330 14.25 -1.31 0.20
CA TYR A 330 13.85 -1.44 -1.20
C TYR A 330 13.64 -2.92 -1.48
N TYR A 331 12.44 -3.30 -1.93
CA TYR A 331 12.12 -4.67 -2.31
C TYR A 331 11.79 -4.81 -3.79
N LEU A 332 12.19 -5.95 -4.35
CA LEU A 332 11.88 -6.41 -5.70
C LEU A 332 11.30 -7.81 -5.63
N LYS A 333 10.08 -7.98 -6.11
CA LYS A 333 9.47 -9.27 -6.42
C LYS A 333 9.81 -9.61 -7.86
N ILE A 334 10.65 -10.62 -8.03
CA ILE A 334 11.05 -11.11 -9.36
C ILE A 334 9.82 -11.79 -9.99
N PRO A 335 9.51 -11.54 -11.27
CA PRO A 335 8.37 -12.17 -11.94
C PRO A 335 8.52 -13.69 -11.96
N HIS A 336 7.40 -14.38 -12.16
CA HIS A 336 7.36 -15.84 -12.23
C HIS A 336 8.08 -16.44 -13.45
N PHE A 337 8.41 -15.61 -14.45
CA PHE A 337 9.17 -15.98 -15.63
C PHE A 337 10.28 -14.95 -15.87
N VAL A 338 11.50 -15.44 -16.08
CA VAL A 338 12.66 -14.66 -16.49
C VAL A 338 13.30 -15.36 -17.68
N ASN A 339 13.46 -14.63 -18.78
CA ASN A 339 13.92 -15.15 -20.08
C ASN A 339 15.41 -15.51 -20.10
N GLU A 340 16.27 -14.68 -19.51
CA GLU A 340 17.73 -14.86 -19.48
C GLU A 340 18.33 -14.32 -18.18
N GLN A 341 19.62 -14.59 -17.95
CA GLN A 341 20.31 -14.13 -16.76
C GLN A 341 20.60 -12.63 -16.84
N TYR A 342 20.31 -11.89 -15.77
CA TYR A 342 20.65 -10.46 -15.65
C TYR A 342 21.38 -10.16 -14.36
N THR A 343 22.43 -9.35 -14.44
CA THR A 343 23.04 -8.73 -13.27
C THR A 343 22.67 -7.25 -13.23
N ILE A 344 22.04 -6.83 -12.14
CA ILE A 344 21.62 -5.45 -11.92
C ILE A 344 22.19 -4.92 -10.61
N GLN A 345 22.31 -3.61 -10.50
CA GLN A 345 22.83 -2.97 -9.30
C GLN A 345 21.98 -1.76 -8.89
N CYS A 346 21.87 -1.57 -7.58
CA CYS A 346 21.49 -0.31 -6.95
C CYS A 346 22.51 0.02 -5.85
N LYS A 347 22.73 1.31 -5.59
CA LYS A 347 23.74 1.76 -4.61
C LYS A 347 23.12 2.66 -3.56
N CYS A 348 23.50 2.48 -2.30
CA CYS A 348 23.24 3.46 -1.26
C CYS A 348 24.28 4.58 -1.38
N LYS A 349 23.82 5.82 -1.46
CA LYS A 349 24.64 7.03 -1.53
C LYS A 349 24.42 7.84 -0.26
N SER A 350 25.53 8.25 0.35
CA SER A 350 25.55 9.03 1.58
C SER A 350 26.68 10.05 1.52
N ASN A 351 26.54 11.14 2.27
CA ASN A 351 27.64 12.06 2.52
C ASN A 351 28.74 11.41 3.38
N ASN A 352 28.40 10.37 4.14
CA ASN A 352 29.34 9.55 4.85
C ASN A 352 29.78 8.37 3.97
N SER A 353 31.03 8.38 3.51
CA SER A 353 31.59 7.31 2.66
C SER A 353 31.54 5.92 3.31
N GLN A 354 31.40 5.83 4.63
CA GLN A 354 31.21 4.56 5.33
C GLN A 354 29.86 3.91 4.99
N ASN A 355 28.87 4.69 4.57
CA ASN A 355 27.51 4.25 4.26
C ASN A 355 27.26 4.10 2.75
N GLU A 356 28.31 4.24 1.93
CA GLU A 356 28.25 3.86 0.51
C GLU A 356 28.41 2.35 0.35
N TYR A 357 27.40 1.73 -0.25
CA TYR A 357 27.34 0.29 -0.51
C TYR A 357 26.64 0.00 -1.83
N THR A 358 27.00 -1.13 -2.45
CA THR A 358 26.36 -1.64 -3.66
C THR A 358 25.59 -2.90 -3.34
N PHE A 359 24.30 -2.90 -3.69
CA PHE A 359 23.48 -4.10 -3.82
C PHE A 359 23.59 -4.60 -5.26
N GLU A 360 24.20 -5.77 -5.43
CA GLU A 360 24.32 -6.45 -6.72
C GLU A 360 23.42 -7.68 -6.71
N LEU A 361 22.47 -7.72 -7.65
CA LEU A 361 21.52 -8.81 -7.79
C LEU A 361 21.78 -9.55 -9.10
N ASP A 362 22.08 -10.84 -8.96
CA ASP A 362 22.16 -11.81 -10.04
C ASP A 362 20.81 -12.54 -10.18
N ILE A 363 20.04 -12.14 -11.18
CA ILE A 363 18.70 -12.67 -11.48
C ILE A 363 18.87 -13.87 -12.42
N GLN A 364 18.46 -15.04 -11.94
CA GLN A 364 18.53 -16.29 -12.67
C GLN A 364 17.32 -16.45 -13.61
N PRO A 365 17.52 -17.04 -14.81
CA PRO A 365 16.42 -17.34 -15.72
C PRO A 365 15.57 -18.52 -15.22
N GLY A 366 14.37 -18.65 -15.79
CA GLY A 366 13.52 -19.81 -15.61
C GLY A 366 12.06 -19.47 -15.34
N GLU A 367 11.29 -20.52 -15.05
CA GLU A 367 9.91 -20.43 -14.57
C GLU A 367 9.84 -20.85 -13.10
N SER A 368 9.12 -20.08 -12.29
CA SER A 368 8.89 -20.42 -10.89
C SER A 368 8.12 -21.74 -10.76
N GLU A 369 8.40 -22.49 -9.69
CA GLU A 369 7.73 -23.76 -9.40
C GLU A 369 6.20 -23.65 -9.29
N VAL A 370 5.69 -22.49 -8.86
CA VAL A 370 4.24 -22.21 -8.80
C VAL A 370 3.58 -22.38 -10.16
N VAL A 371 4.21 -21.84 -11.21
CA VAL A 371 3.70 -21.94 -12.59
C VAL A 371 3.85 -23.38 -13.09
N LEU A 372 5.02 -23.99 -12.88
CA LEU A 372 5.27 -25.38 -13.27
C LEU A 372 4.28 -26.39 -12.65
N ASN A 373 3.90 -26.18 -11.38
CA ASN A 373 2.96 -27.06 -10.67
C ASN A 373 1.49 -26.76 -11.02
N SER A 374 1.19 -25.54 -11.48
CA SER A 374 -0.16 -25.17 -11.92
C SER A 374 -0.60 -25.92 -13.18
N PHE A 375 0.36 -26.35 -14.03
CA PHE A 375 0.08 -27.11 -15.25
C PHE A 375 0.14 -28.63 -15.05
N LYS A 376 0.78 -29.13 -13.98
CA LYS A 376 0.84 -30.58 -13.67
C LYS A 376 -0.42 -31.12 -12.99
N THR A 377 -1.27 -30.25 -12.48
CA THR A 377 -2.54 -30.58 -11.82
C THR A 377 -3.77 -30.35 -12.73
N SER A 378 -3.54 -30.26 -14.05
CA SER A 378 -4.60 -30.10 -15.07
C SER A 378 -5.05 -31.44 -15.62
#